data_AF-E9DTL4-F1
#
_entry.id   AF-E9DTL4-F1
#
_cell.length_a   1.000
_cell.length_b   1.000
_cell.length_c   1.000
_cell.angle_alpha   90.00
_cell.angle_beta   90.00
_cell.angle_gamma   90.00
#
_symmetry.space_group_name_H-M   'P 1'
#
loop_
_entity.id
_entity.type
_entity.pdbx_description
1 polymer ?
#
loop_
_entity_poly.entity_id
_entity_poly.type
_entity_poly.pdbx_seq_one_letter_code
_entity_poly.pdbx_strand_id
1 'polypeptide(L)'
;MTMTDSPTPNGHDALEEKLGRLSKKPGVRASIVLDRTSGAILKTSGELSALRTAKARDAATSASFSNEAPAAEASESQGVEDFAAMIWNFVRTSGNLVQEVDAEVALPILDADRILG
;
A
#
# COMPACT_ATOMS: atom_id res chain seq x y z
N MET A 1 8.01 42.34 -14.29
CA MET A 1 7.06 41.51 -13.52
C MET A 1 6.95 40.18 -14.23
N THR A 2 7.88 39.26 -13.98
CA THR A 2 7.92 37.95 -14.66
C THR A 2 6.93 37.02 -13.97
N MET A 3 5.80 36.77 -14.62
CA MET A 3 4.92 35.65 -14.24
C MET A 3 5.63 34.37 -14.66
N THR A 4 6.28 33.69 -13.71
CA THR A 4 6.69 32.30 -13.87
C THR A 4 5.42 31.44 -13.87
N ASP A 5 4.98 31.09 -15.07
CA ASP A 5 4.02 30.02 -15.28
C ASP A 5 4.65 28.74 -14.75
N SER A 6 4.08 28.21 -13.66
CA SER A 6 4.60 27.00 -13.01
C SER A 6 4.13 25.82 -13.83
N PRO A 7 5.03 25.00 -14.42
CA PRO A 7 4.60 23.83 -15.19
C PRO A 7 3.79 22.94 -14.26
N THR A 8 2.56 22.62 -14.66
CA THR A 8 1.70 21.69 -13.94
C THR A 8 2.50 20.40 -13.76
N PRO A 9 2.86 20.00 -12.54
CA PRO A 9 3.73 18.85 -12.35
C PRO A 9 3.02 17.63 -12.93
N ASN A 10 3.71 16.90 -13.82
CA ASN A 10 3.18 15.65 -14.35
C ASN A 10 2.86 14.71 -13.17
N GLY A 11 1.89 13.80 -13.34
CA GLY A 11 1.44 12.94 -12.24
C GLY A 11 2.57 12.16 -11.55
N HIS A 12 3.62 11.82 -12.30
CA HIS A 12 4.85 11.21 -11.78
C HIS A 12 5.65 12.16 -10.87
N ASP A 13 5.85 13.41 -11.30
CA ASP A 13 6.61 14.41 -10.54
C ASP A 13 5.88 14.79 -9.24
N ALA A 14 4.55 14.89 -9.30
CA ALA A 14 3.71 15.12 -8.14
C ALA A 14 3.75 13.94 -7.14
N LEU A 15 3.84 12.70 -7.62
CA LEU A 15 4.03 11.53 -6.76
C LEU A 15 5.41 11.55 -6.10
N GLU A 16 6.46 11.85 -6.86
CA GLU A 16 7.83 11.91 -6.35
C GLU A 16 7.99 13.00 -5.29
N GLU A 17 7.40 14.18 -5.51
CA GLU A 17 7.38 15.26 -4.52
C GLU A 17 6.73 14.79 -3.21
N LYS A 18 5.58 14.11 -3.29
CA LYS A 18 4.87 13.58 -2.11
C LYS A 18 5.70 12.53 -1.38
N LEU A 19 6.34 11.60 -2.10
CA LEU A 19 7.23 10.60 -1.50
C LEU A 19 8.45 11.27 -0.84
N GLY A 20 9.03 12.28 -1.49
CA GLY A 20 10.14 13.07 -0.95
C GLY A 20 9.77 13.89 0.28
N ARG A 21 8.51 14.32 0.40
CA ARG A 21 7.97 14.96 1.61
C ARG A 21 7.66 13.94 2.70
N LEU A 22 7.17 12.76 2.32
CA LEU A 22 6.85 11.68 3.25
C LEU A 22 8.10 11.13 3.93
N SER A 23 9.18 10.89 3.17
CA SER A 23 10.44 10.38 3.71
C SER A 23 11.12 11.32 4.72
N LYS A 24 10.83 12.61 4.64
CA LYS A 24 11.34 13.63 5.59
C LYS A 24 10.54 13.72 6.89
N LYS A 25 9.37 13.08 6.99
CA LYS A 25 8.56 13.14 8.20
C LYS A 25 9.20 12.29 9.31
N PRO A 26 9.31 12.80 10.55
CA PRO A 26 9.82 12.02 11.67
C PRO A 26 9.06 10.70 11.83
N GLY A 27 9.80 9.61 11.97
CA GLY A 27 9.24 8.26 12.16
C GLY A 27 8.95 7.49 10.87
N VAL A 28 9.01 8.11 9.69
CA VAL A 28 8.91 7.37 8.42
C VAL A 28 10.21 6.60 8.18
N ARG A 29 10.11 5.28 8.13
CA ARG A 29 11.25 4.36 7.91
C ARG A 29 11.36 3.91 6.46
N ALA A 30 10.23 3.63 5.84
CA ALA A 30 10.14 3.16 4.46
C ALA A 30 8.82 3.57 3.81
N SER A 31 8.76 3.46 2.49
CA SER A 31 7.55 3.66 1.69
C SER A 31 7.47 2.60 0.61
N ILE A 32 6.27 2.07 0.39
CA ILE A 32 5.97 1.10 -0.66
C ILE A 32 4.81 1.65 -1.47
N VAL A 33 4.97 1.71 -2.79
CA VAL A 33 3.94 2.11 -3.74
C VAL A 33 3.46 0.86 -4.45
N LEU A 34 2.14 0.64 -4.42
CA LEU A 34 1.49 -0.52 -5.04
C LEU A 34 0.63 -0.09 -6.22
N ASP A 35 0.58 -0.91 -7.26
CA ASP A 35 -0.41 -0.82 -8.31
C ASP A 35 -1.80 -1.12 -7.74
N ARG A 36 -2.77 -0.25 -8.04
CA ARG A 36 -4.12 -0.35 -7.49
C ARG A 36 -4.90 -1.54 -8.04
N THR A 37 -4.59 -2.05 -9.23
CA THR A 37 -5.39 -3.13 -9.81
C THR A 37 -4.84 -4.49 -9.37
N SER A 38 -3.53 -4.65 -9.48
CA SER A 38 -2.83 -5.92 -9.23
C SER A 38 -2.27 -6.06 -7.81
N GLY A 39 -2.01 -4.96 -7.11
CA GLY A 39 -1.23 -4.96 -5.87
C GLY A 39 0.28 -5.12 -6.09
N ALA A 40 0.75 -5.09 -7.34
CA ALA A 40 2.18 -5.21 -7.65
C ALA A 40 2.97 -4.03 -7.09
N ILE A 41 4.18 -4.31 -6.58
CA ILE A 41 5.07 -3.25 -6.09
C ILE A 41 5.60 -2.44 -7.27
N LEU A 42 5.30 -1.15 -7.28
CA LEU A 42 5.78 -0.20 -8.29
C LEU A 42 7.07 0.49 -7.85
N LYS A 43 7.19 0.78 -6.55
CA LYS A 43 8.37 1.46 -6.00
C LYS A 43 8.51 1.15 -4.51
N THR A 44 9.76 1.03 -4.06
CA THR A 44 10.10 0.98 -2.63
C THR A 44 11.17 2.02 -2.32
N SER A 45 11.19 2.52 -1.08
CA SER A 45 12.25 3.39 -0.58
C SER A 45 12.40 3.27 0.94
N GLY A 46 13.60 3.56 1.45
CA GLY A 46 13.91 3.53 2.88
C GLY A 46 14.32 2.14 3.40
N GLU A 47 14.23 1.96 4.72
CA GLU A 47 14.66 0.74 5.42
C GLU A 47 13.51 -0.28 5.51
N LEU A 48 13.55 -1.30 4.63
CA LEU A 48 12.50 -2.31 4.50
C LEU A 48 12.65 -3.49 5.46
N SER A 49 13.78 -3.61 6.14
CA SER A 49 14.11 -4.69 7.09
C SER A 49 13.06 -4.89 8.19
N ALA A 50 12.34 -3.82 8.55
CA ALA A 50 11.28 -3.85 9.56
C ALA A 50 9.95 -4.45 9.06
N LEU A 51 9.76 -4.53 7.74
CA LEU A 51 8.52 -4.98 7.11
C LEU A 51 8.49 -6.49 6.87
N ARG A 52 9.54 -7.21 7.26
CA ARG A 52 9.62 -8.66 7.16
C ARG A 52 8.54 -9.31 8.03
N THR A 53 7.75 -10.18 7.41
CA THR A 53 6.82 -11.04 8.13
C THR A 53 7.60 -11.97 9.08
N ALA A 54 6.95 -12.47 10.14
CA ALA A 54 7.56 -13.45 11.04
C ALA A 54 8.12 -14.66 10.28
N LYS A 55 7.39 -15.12 9.25
CA LYS A 55 7.79 -16.21 8.35
C LYS A 55 9.07 -15.90 7.56
N ALA A 56 9.21 -14.67 7.05
CA ALA A 56 10.43 -14.24 6.36
C ALA A 56 11.62 -14.07 7.30
N ARG A 57 11.38 -13.69 8.56
CA ARG A 57 12.41 -13.66 9.61
C ARG A 57 12.94 -15.06 9.92
N ASP A 58 12.06 -16.04 10.10
CA ASP A 58 12.46 -17.42 10.40
C ASP A 58 13.30 -18.04 9.25
N ALA A 59 12.93 -17.73 8.00
CA ALA A 59 13.69 -18.14 6.82
C ALA A 59 15.09 -17.48 6.76
N ALA A 60 15.18 -16.17 7.00
CA ALA A 60 16.44 -15.44 7.03
C ALA A 60 17.36 -15.90 8.18
N THR A 61 16.81 -16.19 9.37
CA THR A 61 17.56 -16.75 10.49
C THR A 61 18.10 -18.14 10.14
N SER A 62 17.32 -18.99 9.49
CA SER A 62 17.77 -20.32 9.03
C SER A 62 18.87 -20.24 7.96
N ALA A 63 18.77 -19.29 7.03
CA ALA A 63 19.79 -19.06 5.99
C ALA A 63 21.10 -18.49 6.56
N SER A 64 21.02 -17.66 7.62
CA SER A 64 22.18 -17.08 8.31
C SER A 64 23.09 -18.16 8.92
N PHE A 65 22.52 -19.26 9.43
CA PHE A 65 23.29 -20.41 9.92
C PHE A 65 24.00 -21.21 8.80
N SER A 66 23.64 -20.98 7.54
CA SER A 66 24.19 -21.68 6.37
C SER A 66 25.25 -20.88 5.60
N ASN A 67 25.61 -19.68 6.05
CA ASN A 67 26.62 -18.78 5.45
C ASN A 67 26.39 -18.46 3.95
N GLU A 68 25.15 -18.49 3.48
CA GLU A 68 24.78 -18.19 2.10
C GLU A 68 24.28 -16.73 2.00
N ALA A 69 25.21 -15.80 1.78
CA ALA A 69 24.91 -14.37 1.58
C ALA A 69 23.82 -14.07 0.52
N PRO A 70 23.76 -14.75 -0.65
CA PRO A 70 22.69 -14.48 -1.63
C PRO A 70 21.30 -14.95 -1.17
N ALA A 71 21.21 -15.91 -0.24
CA ALA A 71 19.92 -16.39 0.27
C ALA A 71 19.27 -15.38 1.25
N ALA A 72 20.06 -14.56 1.94
CA ALA A 72 19.57 -13.55 2.87
C ALA A 72 18.88 -12.37 2.16
N GLU A 73 19.46 -11.89 1.05
CA GLU A 73 18.90 -10.81 0.22
C GLU A 73 17.59 -11.24 -0.45
N ALA A 74 17.56 -12.46 -1.01
CA ALA A 74 16.35 -13.03 -1.60
C ALA A 74 15.22 -13.24 -0.56
N SER A 75 15.59 -13.56 0.68
CA SER A 75 14.63 -13.67 1.80
C SER A 75 14.09 -12.30 2.24
N GLU A 76 14.88 -11.24 2.09
CA GLU A 76 14.44 -9.88 2.39
C GLU A 76 13.43 -9.37 1.37
N SER A 77 13.72 -9.50 0.07
CA SER A 77 12.76 -9.15 -0.98
C SER A 77 11.46 -9.93 -0.75
N GLN A 78 11.55 -11.26 -0.58
CA GLN A 78 10.37 -12.11 -0.40
C GLN A 78 9.51 -11.65 0.79
N GLY A 79 10.13 -11.20 1.88
CA GLY A 79 9.42 -10.67 3.03
C GLY A 79 8.64 -9.39 2.73
N VAL A 80 9.17 -8.51 1.89
CA VAL A 80 8.51 -7.27 1.43
C VAL A 80 7.37 -7.59 0.47
N GLU A 81 7.55 -8.54 -0.44
CA GLU A 81 6.49 -9.01 -1.33
C GLU A 81 5.32 -9.63 -0.55
N ASP A 82 5.61 -10.50 0.41
CA ASP A 82 4.61 -11.12 1.28
C ASP A 82 3.84 -10.05 2.09
N PHE A 83 4.55 -9.06 2.62
CA PHE A 83 3.96 -7.94 3.34
C PHE A 83 3.05 -7.10 2.44
N ALA A 84 3.52 -6.76 1.23
CA ALA A 84 2.72 -6.02 0.25
C ALA A 84 1.44 -6.76 -0.12
N ALA A 85 1.52 -8.08 -0.37
CA ALA A 85 0.37 -8.92 -0.68
C ALA A 85 -0.64 -8.95 0.48
N MET A 86 -0.17 -9.03 1.72
CA MET A 86 -1.03 -9.01 2.91
C MET A 86 -1.81 -7.71 3.04
N ILE A 87 -1.13 -6.56 2.93
CA ILE A 87 -1.75 -5.25 3.01
C ILE A 87 -2.71 -5.04 1.83
N TRP A 88 -2.34 -5.46 0.63
CA TRP A 88 -3.20 -5.36 -0.55
C TRP A 88 -4.51 -6.14 -0.38
N ASN A 89 -4.43 -7.39 0.08
CA ASN A 89 -5.59 -8.21 0.36
C ASN A 89 -6.50 -7.59 1.43
N PHE A 90 -5.90 -7.01 2.48
CA PHE A 90 -6.65 -6.28 3.51
C PHE A 90 -7.40 -5.07 2.94
N VAL A 91 -6.74 -4.24 2.14
CA VAL A 91 -7.35 -3.06 1.51
C VAL A 91 -8.47 -3.47 0.55
N ARG A 92 -8.26 -4.49 -0.28
CA ARG A 92 -9.26 -5.02 -1.20
C ARG A 92 -10.50 -5.54 -0.45
N THR A 93 -10.29 -6.37 0.57
CA THR A 93 -11.38 -6.96 1.36
C THR A 93 -12.18 -5.88 2.09
N SER A 94 -11.49 -4.90 2.68
CA SER A 94 -12.14 -3.76 3.35
C SER A 94 -12.96 -2.91 2.36
N GLY A 95 -12.45 -2.71 1.14
CA GLY A 95 -13.18 -1.99 0.09
C GLY A 95 -14.44 -2.73 -0.39
N ASN A 96 -14.42 -4.06 -0.43
CA ASN A 96 -15.59 -4.86 -0.76
C ASN A 96 -16.65 -4.78 0.35
N LEU A 97 -16.23 -4.90 1.62
CA LEU A 97 -17.14 -4.77 2.77
C LEU A 97 -17.88 -3.43 2.77
N VAL A 98 -17.18 -2.32 2.50
CA VAL A 98 -17.82 -1.00 2.43
C VAL A 98 -18.86 -0.93 1.30
N GLN A 99 -18.58 -1.53 0.14
CA GLN A 99 -19.52 -1.57 -0.99
C GLN A 99 -20.75 -2.43 -0.67
N GLU A 100 -20.56 -3.56 0.01
CA GLU A 100 -21.66 -4.43 0.45
C GLU A 100 -22.57 -3.69 1.45
N VAL A 101 -22.00 -3.01 2.45
CA VAL A 101 -22.77 -2.21 3.42
C VAL A 101 -23.50 -1.04 2.75
N ASP A 102 -22.86 -0.34 1.81
CA ASP A 102 -23.50 0.76 1.06
C ASP A 102 -24.67 0.27 0.20
N ALA A 103 -24.51 -0.88 -0.46
CA ALA A 103 -25.58 -1.51 -1.24
C ALA A 103 -26.78 -1.94 -0.37
N GLU A 104 -26.56 -2.34 0.87
CA GLU A 104 -27.62 -2.70 1.82
C GLU A 104 -28.40 -1.48 2.36
N VAL A 105 -27.78 -0.30 2.44
CA VAL A 105 -28.43 0.94 2.90
C VAL A 105 -29.27 1.62 1.80
N ALA A 106 -29.07 1.26 0.53
CA ALA A 106 -29.82 1.78 -0.61
C ALA A 106 -31.24 1.19 -0.77
N LEU A 107 -31.80 0.55 0.25
CA LEU A 107 -33.23 0.25 0.28
C LEU A 107 -34.00 1.57 0.49
N PRO A 108 -34.84 2.02 -0.46
CA PRO A 108 -35.59 3.25 -0.31
C PRO A 108 -36.47 3.14 0.92
N ILE A 109 -36.29 4.05 1.88
CA ILE A 109 -37.28 4.31 2.92
C ILE A 109 -38.59 4.52 2.16
N LEU A 110 -39.50 3.56 2.29
CA LEU A 110 -40.76 3.49 1.57
C LEU A 110 -41.43 4.86 1.65
N ASP A 111 -41.68 5.48 0.49
CA ASP A 111 -42.50 6.68 0.39
C ASP A 111 -43.83 6.40 1.10
N ALA A 112 -44.01 7.03 2.27
CA ALA A 112 -45.19 6.87 3.12
C ALA A 112 -46.49 7.28 2.40
N ASP A 113 -46.37 7.97 1.26
CA ASP A 113 -47.49 8.38 0.41
C ASP A 113 -48.18 7.23 -0.36
N ARG A 114 -47.59 6.01 -0.41
CA ARG A 114 -48.26 4.86 -1.05
C ARG A 114 -49.10 4.00 -0.10
N ILE A 115 -49.20 4.35 1.19
CA ILE A 115 -49.93 3.55 2.19
C ILE A 115 -51.26 4.20 2.63
N LEU A 116 -51.54 5.46 2.23
CA LEU A 116 -52.77 6.18 2.62
C LEU A 116 -53.70 6.55 1.44
N GLY A 117 -53.67 5.75 0.37
CA GLY A 117 -54.72 5.76 -0.66
C GLY A 117 -55.87 4.82 -0.31
#